data_AF-A0A6A6IWX2-F1
#
_entry.id   AF-A0A6A6IWX2-F1
#
_cell.length_a   1.000
_cell.length_b   1.000
_cell.length_c   1.000
_cell.angle_alpha   90.00
_cell.angle_beta   90.00
_cell.angle_gamma   90.00
#
_symmetry.space_group_name_H-M   'P 1'
#
loop_
_entity.id
_entity.type
_entity.pdbx_description
1 polymer ?
#
loop_
_entity_poly.entity_id
_entity_poly.type
_entity_poly.pdbx_seq_one_letter_code
_entity_poly.pdbx_strand_id
1 'polypeptide(L)'
;QGLRFPFFAIEFKAAGSTRGDLWVATNQCAGASSACLSAIDQLIASLREYTQRVDNLCYCIAVDNNTAQLYISWREDDLNYYLQQAEAFLLWSPEHFRNFRKQVRNILDWGKDARLQQIRDALDIILTENR
;
A
#
# COMPACT_ATOMS: atom_id res chain seq x y z
N GLN A 1 -14.77 -3.91 16.78
CA GLN A 1 -14.02 -3.98 15.50
C GLN A 1 -12.54 -4.06 15.86
N GLY A 2 -11.75 -4.93 15.21
CA GLY A 2 -10.31 -5.10 15.53
C GLY A 2 -9.40 -4.08 14.85
N LEU A 3 -8.15 -3.95 15.34
CA LEU A 3 -7.11 -3.11 14.72
C LEU A 3 -6.80 -3.60 13.29
N ARG A 4 -6.62 -2.68 12.35
CA ARG A 4 -6.31 -2.97 10.95
C ARG A 4 -5.18 -2.07 10.45
N PHE A 5 -4.20 -2.69 9.83
CA PHE A 5 -3.05 -2.03 9.21
C PHE A 5 -2.95 -2.43 7.73
N PRO A 6 -3.86 -1.94 6.88
CA PRO A 6 -3.82 -2.25 5.46
C PRO A 6 -2.53 -1.70 4.84
N PHE A 7 -2.06 -2.37 3.78
CA PHE A 7 -0.77 -2.06 3.14
C PHE A 7 -0.81 -2.20 1.61
N PHE A 8 -1.95 -2.64 1.09
CA PHE A 8 -2.11 -2.96 -0.31
C PHE A 8 -3.55 -2.72 -0.75
N ALA A 9 -3.72 -1.87 -1.77
CA ALA A 9 -5.00 -1.56 -2.38
C ALA A 9 -4.96 -1.84 -3.89
N ILE A 10 -6.10 -2.23 -4.47
CA ILE A 10 -6.24 -2.43 -5.91
C ILE A 10 -7.52 -1.75 -6.36
N GLU A 11 -7.38 -0.81 -7.28
CA GLU A 11 -8.48 0.00 -7.80
C GLU A 11 -8.71 -0.33 -9.28
N PHE A 12 -9.93 -0.78 -9.61
CA PHE A 12 -10.31 -1.12 -10.98
C PHE A 12 -11.21 -0.04 -11.57
N LYS A 13 -10.87 0.45 -12.77
CA LYS A 13 -11.73 1.35 -13.57
C LYS A 13 -11.69 0.94 -15.04
N ALA A 14 -12.86 0.69 -15.61
CA ALA A 14 -12.99 0.36 -17.01
C ALA A 14 -13.49 1.58 -17.80
N ALA A 15 -12.90 1.82 -18.98
CA ALA A 15 -13.45 2.77 -19.94
C ALA A 15 -14.86 2.29 -20.34
N GLY A 16 -15.87 3.00 -19.86
CA GLY A 16 -17.29 2.69 -20.03
C GLY A 16 -18.15 3.93 -19.81
N SER A 17 -19.48 3.75 -19.72
CA SER A 17 -20.47 4.84 -19.59
C SER A 17 -20.27 5.78 -18.39
N THR A 18 -19.43 5.40 -17.43
CA THR A 18 -19.12 6.15 -16.21
C THR A 18 -17.88 7.05 -16.31
N ARG A 19 -17.20 7.13 -17.47
CA ARG A 19 -15.94 7.89 -17.66
C ARG A 19 -14.82 7.55 -16.65
N GLY A 20 -14.87 6.36 -16.04
CA GLY A 20 -13.76 5.87 -15.22
C GLY A 20 -12.61 5.46 -16.13
N ASP A 21 -11.52 6.20 -16.09
CA ASP A 21 -10.27 5.83 -16.74
C ASP A 21 -9.20 5.50 -15.68
N LEU A 22 -8.01 5.17 -16.17
CA LEU A 22 -6.87 4.86 -15.33
C LEU A 22 -6.53 6.01 -14.37
N TRP A 23 -6.77 7.27 -14.76
CA TRP A 23 -6.55 8.43 -13.90
C TRP A 23 -7.48 8.42 -12.67
N VAL A 24 -8.76 8.05 -12.84
CA VAL A 24 -9.69 7.86 -11.71
C VAL A 24 -9.19 6.74 -10.79
N ALA A 25 -8.71 5.63 -11.35
CA ALA A 25 -8.15 4.53 -10.55
C ALA A 25 -6.92 5.00 -9.76
N THR A 26 -5.99 5.72 -10.39
CA THR A 26 -4.80 6.27 -9.74
C THR A 26 -5.14 7.23 -8.60
N ASN A 27 -6.13 8.10 -8.77
CA ASN A 27 -6.56 8.99 -7.68
C ASN A 27 -7.19 8.23 -6.49
N GLN A 28 -7.99 7.19 -6.77
CA GLN A 28 -8.51 6.34 -5.70
C GLN A 28 -7.40 5.57 -5.00
N CYS A 29 -6.39 5.15 -5.76
CA CYS A 29 -5.16 4.57 -5.28
C CYS A 29 -4.44 5.49 -4.29
N ALA A 30 -4.29 6.78 -4.62
CA ALA A 30 -3.72 7.79 -3.73
C ALA A 30 -4.53 7.95 -2.44
N GLY A 31 -5.86 8.00 -2.53
CA GLY A 31 -6.73 8.09 -1.35
C GLY A 31 -6.66 6.85 -0.46
N ALA A 32 -6.74 5.66 -1.05
CA ALA A 32 -6.67 4.39 -0.35
C ALA A 32 -5.31 4.19 0.33
N SER A 33 -4.22 4.54 -0.35
CA SER A 33 -2.88 4.43 0.20
C SER A 33 -2.63 5.42 1.33
N SER A 34 -3.13 6.65 1.25
CA SER A 34 -3.09 7.62 2.35
C SER A 34 -3.82 7.14 3.60
N ALA A 35 -4.96 6.45 3.45
CA ALA A 35 -5.66 5.83 4.58
C ALA A 35 -4.84 4.70 5.23
N CYS A 36 -4.14 3.90 4.42
CA CYS A 36 -3.21 2.87 4.92
C CYS A 36 -2.04 3.48 5.70
N LEU A 37 -1.43 4.52 5.14
CA LEU A 37 -0.31 5.22 5.76
C LEU A 37 -0.73 5.93 7.05
N SER A 38 -1.95 6.47 7.12
CA SER A 38 -2.50 7.09 8.34
C SER A 38 -2.60 6.08 9.49
N ALA A 39 -3.00 4.83 9.21
CA ALA A 39 -3.10 3.80 10.24
C ALA A 39 -1.71 3.39 10.77
N ILE A 40 -0.73 3.25 9.89
CA ILE A 40 0.66 2.95 10.28
C ILE A 40 1.29 4.12 11.03
N ASP A 41 1.01 5.35 10.61
CA ASP A 41 1.52 6.51 11.30
C ASP A 41 1.02 6.61 12.74
N GLN A 42 -0.27 6.36 12.99
CA GLN A 42 -0.79 6.32 14.37
C GLN A 42 -0.07 5.27 15.23
N LEU A 43 0.33 4.14 14.63
CA LEU A 43 1.16 3.15 15.30
C LEU A 43 2.57 3.68 15.58
N ILE A 44 3.22 4.30 14.59
CA ILE A 44 4.56 4.87 14.72
C ILE A 44 4.60 6.00 15.77
N ALA A 45 3.62 6.91 15.74
CA ALA A 45 3.49 7.98 16.73
C ALA A 45 3.33 7.45 18.16
N SER A 46 2.73 6.26 18.32
CA SER A 46 2.60 5.59 19.60
C SER A 46 3.91 4.95 20.10
N LEU A 47 4.90 4.76 19.22
CA LEU A 47 6.20 4.14 19.53
C LEU A 47 7.27 5.11 20.07
N ARG A 48 6.97 6.41 20.21
CA ARG A 48 7.92 7.43 20.72
C ARG A 48 9.31 7.36 20.07
N GLU A 49 10.33 6.83 20.76
CA GLU A 49 11.72 6.78 20.30
C GLU A 49 12.03 5.59 19.35
N TYR A 50 11.08 4.69 19.10
CA TYR A 50 11.27 3.46 18.31
C TYR A 50 10.73 3.53 16.88
N THR A 51 10.63 4.74 16.29
CA THR A 51 9.96 4.99 15.00
C THR A 51 10.54 4.23 13.80
N GLN A 52 11.82 3.85 13.83
CA GLN A 52 12.47 3.14 12.72
C GLN A 52 12.08 1.66 12.57
N ARG A 53 11.19 1.13 13.40
CA ARG A 53 10.86 -0.31 13.42
C ARG A 53 9.72 -0.73 12.47
N VAL A 54 8.96 0.22 11.92
CA VAL A 54 7.79 -0.09 11.08
C VAL A 54 7.91 0.65 9.75
N ASP A 55 7.85 -0.10 8.64
CA ASP A 55 7.91 0.49 7.30
C ASP A 55 6.66 1.34 7.02
N ASN A 56 6.86 2.63 6.77
CA ASN A 56 5.82 3.59 6.37
C ASN A 56 5.47 3.50 4.86
N LEU A 57 5.41 2.28 4.35
CA LEU A 57 5.15 1.99 2.94
C LEU A 57 3.74 1.45 2.74
N CYS A 58 3.14 1.78 1.60
CA CYS A 58 1.94 1.16 1.08
C CYS A 58 2.06 0.95 -0.42
N TYR A 59 1.52 -0.14 -0.92
CA TYR A 59 1.42 -0.43 -2.34
C TYR A 59 0.00 -0.17 -2.83
N CYS A 60 -0.14 0.29 -4.06
CA CYS A 60 -1.43 0.35 -4.72
C CYS A 60 -1.30 -0.11 -6.18
N ILE A 61 -2.37 -0.65 -6.75
CA ILE A 61 -2.42 -0.93 -8.19
C ILE A 61 -3.66 -0.27 -8.78
N ALA A 62 -3.45 0.61 -9.76
CA ALA A 62 -4.51 1.14 -10.60
C ALA A 62 -4.66 0.25 -11.83
N VAL A 63 -5.86 -0.26 -12.10
CA VAL A 63 -6.12 -1.21 -13.18
C VAL A 63 -7.18 -0.65 -14.11
N ASP A 64 -6.90 -0.69 -15.41
CA ASP A 64 -7.89 -0.50 -16.47
C ASP A 64 -8.06 -1.74 -17.36
N ASN A 65 -8.77 -1.58 -18.47
CA ASN A 65 -9.06 -2.67 -19.41
C ASN A 65 -7.81 -3.31 -20.02
N ASN A 66 -6.67 -2.62 -20.01
CA ASN A 66 -5.49 -3.00 -20.78
C ASN A 66 -4.22 -3.06 -19.91
N THR A 67 -4.17 -2.28 -18.83
CA THR A 67 -2.96 -1.95 -18.09
C THR A 67 -3.19 -2.06 -16.58
N ALA A 68 -2.20 -2.55 -15.86
CA ALA A 68 -2.09 -2.40 -14.41
C ALA A 68 -0.86 -1.56 -14.08
N GLN A 69 -1.05 -0.44 -13.37
CA GLN A 69 0.02 0.43 -12.90
C GLN A 69 0.24 0.20 -11.41
N LEU A 70 1.45 -0.24 -11.05
CA LEU A 70 1.88 -0.41 -9.67
C LEU A 70 2.46 0.89 -9.14
N TYR A 71 1.97 1.31 -8.00
CA TYR A 71 2.49 2.45 -7.26
C TYR A 71 2.98 2.05 -5.88
N ILE A 72 3.97 2.82 -5.42
CA ILE A 72 4.46 2.80 -4.05
C ILE A 72 4.15 4.17 -3.47
N SER A 73 3.62 4.19 -2.25
CA SER A 73 3.41 5.42 -1.49
C SER A 73 4.08 5.35 -0.14
N TRP A 74 4.58 6.49 0.31
CA TRP A 74 5.19 6.66 1.61
C TRP A 74 4.92 8.08 2.13
N ARG A 75 5.31 8.31 3.38
CA ARG A 75 5.22 9.61 4.02
C ARG A 75 6.61 10.02 4.51
N GLU A 76 7.10 11.19 4.13
CA GLU A 76 8.42 11.66 4.63
C GLU A 76 8.29 12.49 5.91
N ASP A 77 7.18 13.21 6.06
CA ASP A 77 6.84 14.02 7.23
C ASP A 77 5.32 13.95 7.49
N ASP A 78 4.78 14.80 8.36
CA ASP A 78 3.37 14.74 8.76
C ASP A 78 2.38 15.23 7.68
N LEU A 79 2.86 15.93 6.63
CA LEU A 79 2.00 16.62 5.66
C LEU A 79 2.17 16.10 4.24
N ASN A 80 3.31 15.50 3.92
CA ASN A 80 3.68 15.13 2.56
C ASN A 80 3.48 13.63 2.31
N TYR A 81 2.42 13.32 1.57
CA TYR A 81 2.15 11.99 1.03
C TYR A 81 2.72 11.89 -0.37
N TYR A 82 3.61 10.91 -0.58
CA TYR A 82 4.23 10.64 -1.86
C TYR A 82 3.59 9.42 -2.49
N LEU A 83 3.39 9.50 -3.81
CA LEU A 83 2.93 8.39 -4.63
C LEU A 83 3.80 8.36 -5.88
N GLN A 84 4.50 7.25 -6.08
CA GLN A 84 5.40 7.05 -7.22
C GLN A 84 4.96 5.82 -8.00
N GLN A 85 4.83 5.96 -9.32
CA GLN A 85 4.65 4.82 -10.19
C GLN A 85 5.97 4.03 -10.22
N ALA A 86 5.91 2.76 -9.84
CA ALA A 86 7.05 1.86 -9.81
C ALA A 86 7.14 1.01 -11.08
N GLU A 87 6.00 0.60 -11.64
CA GLU A 87 5.97 -0.25 -12.84
C GLU A 87 4.59 -0.20 -13.54
N ALA A 88 4.54 -0.57 -14.82
CA ALA A 88 3.29 -0.78 -15.55
C ALA A 88 3.29 -2.08 -16.36
N PHE A 89 2.16 -2.79 -16.35
CA PHE A 89 2.01 -4.09 -16.99
C PHE A 89 0.87 -4.08 -17.99
N LEU A 90 1.10 -4.64 -19.18
CA LEU A 90 0.07 -4.88 -20.18
C LEU A 90 -0.61 -6.20 -19.86
N LEU A 91 -1.92 -6.18 -19.60
CA LEU A 91 -2.65 -7.35 -19.10
C LEU A 91 -2.87 -8.43 -20.15
N TRP A 92 -2.87 -8.06 -21.44
CA TRP A 92 -2.99 -9.00 -22.56
C TRP A 92 -1.66 -9.66 -22.95
N SER A 93 -0.52 -9.09 -22.56
CA SER A 93 0.79 -9.66 -22.85
C SER A 93 1.09 -10.78 -21.85
N PRO A 94 1.28 -12.05 -22.29
CA PRO A 94 1.53 -13.16 -21.37
C PRO A 94 2.77 -12.97 -20.50
N GLU A 95 3.80 -12.32 -21.03
CA GLU A 95 5.02 -12.00 -20.30
C GLU A 95 4.76 -10.96 -19.21
N HIS A 96 4.14 -9.82 -19.57
CA HIS A 96 3.83 -8.77 -18.59
C HIS A 96 2.87 -9.28 -17.53
N PHE A 97 1.87 -10.09 -17.90
CA PHE A 97 0.93 -10.66 -16.95
C PHE A 97 1.60 -11.64 -15.96
N ARG A 98 2.59 -12.41 -16.42
CA ARG A 98 3.41 -13.26 -15.53
C ARG A 98 4.20 -12.41 -14.53
N ASN A 99 4.83 -11.34 -15.00
CA ASN A 99 5.60 -10.42 -14.15
C ASN A 99 4.70 -9.68 -13.16
N PHE A 100 3.53 -9.21 -13.59
CA PHE A 100 2.52 -8.60 -12.74
C PHE A 100 2.13 -9.52 -11.58
N ARG A 101 1.76 -10.78 -11.88
CA ARG A 101 1.42 -11.78 -10.86
C ARG A 101 2.57 -12.05 -9.89
N LYS A 102 3.81 -12.03 -10.37
CA LYS A 102 5.00 -12.19 -9.53
C LYS A 102 5.14 -11.01 -8.55
N GLN A 103 4.98 -9.77 -9.03
CA GLN A 103 5.08 -8.60 -8.16
C GLN A 103 3.97 -8.54 -7.11
N VAL A 104 2.72 -8.83 -7.48
CA VAL A 104 1.60 -8.93 -6.54
C VAL A 104 1.89 -9.97 -5.44
N ARG A 105 2.42 -11.13 -5.82
CA ARG A 105 2.80 -12.17 -4.86
C ARG A 105 3.90 -11.69 -3.91
N ASN A 106 4.95 -11.06 -4.43
CA ASN A 106 6.05 -10.54 -3.62
C ASN A 106 5.55 -9.52 -2.58
N ILE A 107 4.62 -8.63 -2.95
CA ILE A 107 4.02 -7.64 -2.04
C ILE A 107 3.22 -8.34 -0.93
N LEU A 108 2.41 -9.34 -1.29
CA LEU A 108 1.63 -10.12 -0.32
C LEU A 108 2.54 -10.93 0.62
N ASP A 109 3.61 -11.51 0.09
CA ASP A 109 4.59 -12.26 0.87
C ASP A 109 5.35 -11.35 1.86
N TRP A 110 5.76 -10.15 1.43
CA TRP A 110 6.30 -9.15 2.36
C TRP A 110 5.28 -8.73 3.43
N GLY A 111 4.02 -8.54 3.03
CA GLY A 111 2.95 -8.11 3.93
C GLY A 111 2.60 -9.12 5.01
N LYS A 112 2.57 -10.42 4.66
CA LYS A 112 2.26 -11.51 5.61
C LYS A 112 3.44 -11.84 6.54
N ASP A 113 4.67 -11.61 6.08
CA ASP A 113 5.89 -11.95 6.82
C ASP A 113 6.47 -10.70 7.49
N ALA A 114 7.44 -10.04 6.84
CA ALA A 114 8.24 -8.97 7.44
C ALA A 114 7.40 -7.84 8.02
N ARG A 115 6.42 -7.32 7.25
CA ARG A 115 5.59 -6.20 7.71
C ARG A 115 4.71 -6.58 8.90
N LEU A 116 4.10 -7.77 8.87
CA LEU A 116 3.25 -8.22 9.96
C LEU A 116 4.06 -8.38 11.25
N GLN A 117 5.30 -8.87 11.15
CA GLN A 117 6.20 -8.97 12.30
C GLN A 117 6.54 -7.59 12.87
N GLN A 118 6.91 -6.62 12.02
CA GLN A 118 7.16 -5.23 12.46
C GLN A 118 5.97 -4.64 13.23
N ILE A 119 4.74 -4.84 12.74
CA ILE A 119 3.52 -4.35 13.41
C ILE A 119 3.30 -5.04 14.75
N ARG A 120 3.52 -6.36 14.84
CA ARG A 120 3.39 -7.11 16.09
C ARG A 120 4.41 -6.64 17.12
N ASP A 121 5.67 -6.51 16.73
CA ASP A 121 6.75 -6.04 17.59
C ASP A 121 6.45 -4.63 18.11
N ALA A 122 5.93 -3.75 17.25
CA ALA A 122 5.49 -2.42 17.64
C ALA A 122 4.37 -2.45 18.70
N LEU A 123 3.34 -3.27 18.47
CA LEU A 123 2.24 -3.41 19.43
C LEU A 123 2.73 -3.99 20.77
N ASP A 124 3.64 -4.96 20.74
CA ASP A 124 4.21 -5.55 21.96
C ASP A 124 4.99 -4.51 22.77
N ILE A 125 5.81 -3.67 22.11
CA ILE A 125 6.53 -2.55 22.77
C ILE A 125 5.52 -1.62 23.46
N ILE A 126 4.50 -1.16 22.72
CA ILE A 126 3.46 -0.26 23.26
C ILE A 126 2.77 -0.89 24.47
N LEU A 127 2.46 -2.19 24.42
CA LEU A 127 1.83 -2.89 25.54
C LEU A 127 2.76 -3.04 26.74
N THR A 128 4.06 -3.23 26.53
CA THR A 128 5.04 -3.33 27.62
C THR A 128 5.34 -1.99 28.29
N GLU A 129 5.35 -0.88 27.54
CA GLU A 129 5.59 0.46 28.11
C GLU A 129 4.38 1.03 28.86
N ASN A 130 3.17 0.57 28.53
CA ASN A 130 1.93 0.98 29.21
C ASN A 130 1.57 0.09 30.41
N ARG A 131 2.43 -0.86 30.79
CA ARG A 131 2.30 -1.68 32.01
C ARG A 131 3.11 -1.09 33.15
#